data_AF-A0A957F4Z9-F1
#
_entry.id   AF-A0A957F4Z9-F1
#
_cell.length_a   1.000
_cell.length_b   1.000
_cell.length_c   1.000
_cell.angle_alpha   90.00
_cell.angle_beta   90.00
_cell.angle_gamma   90.00
#
_symmetry.space_group_name_H-M   'P 1'
#
loop_
_entity.id
_entity.type
_entity.pdbx_description
1 polymer ?
#
loop_
_entity_poly.entity_id
_entity_poly.type
_entity_poly.pdbx_seq_one_letter_code
_entity_poly.pdbx_strand_id
1 'polypeptide(L)'
;MTATLSQFRQQATIAIEDVRLQTALEGATTRFTAARGAALAQLPWADELRDHFKAIRAATLANLADHLETFEHNATAAGARVHWAATAADACRIVTDLAQARGVTLVTKSKSMATEEIHLNQVLS
;
A
#
# COMPACT_ATOMS: atom_id res chain seq x y z
N MET A 1 13.71 5.81 -13.45
CA MET A 1 14.67 5.01 -14.26
C MET A 1 14.02 3.70 -14.62
N THR A 2 13.84 3.41 -15.90
CA THR A 2 13.29 2.13 -16.37
C THR A 2 14.46 1.17 -16.60
N ALA A 3 14.59 0.12 -15.79
CA ALA A 3 15.61 -0.90 -16.00
C ALA A 3 15.22 -1.80 -17.18
N THR A 4 16.16 -2.09 -18.07
CA THR A 4 15.97 -3.04 -19.18
C THR A 4 15.95 -4.48 -18.65
N LEU A 5 15.34 -5.40 -19.42
CA LEU A 5 15.35 -6.83 -19.07
C LEU A 5 16.77 -7.39 -18.91
N SER A 6 17.71 -6.93 -19.74
CA SER A 6 19.12 -7.34 -19.65
C SER A 6 19.76 -6.88 -18.34
N GLN A 7 19.53 -5.62 -17.95
CA GLN A 7 20.02 -5.08 -16.68
C GLN A 7 19.39 -5.81 -15.49
N PHE A 8 18.09 -6.09 -15.55
CA PHE A 8 17.41 -6.88 -14.52
C PHE A 8 18.04 -8.26 -14.38
N ARG A 9 18.23 -8.99 -15.48
CA ARG A 9 18.83 -10.34 -15.47
C ARG A 9 20.23 -10.33 -14.85
N GLN A 10 21.07 -9.37 -15.25
CA GLN A 10 22.42 -9.23 -14.70
C GLN A 10 22.38 -8.99 -13.19
N GLN A 11 21.55 -8.06 -12.73
CA GLN A 11 21.41 -7.76 -11.29
C GLN A 11 20.82 -8.94 -10.51
N ALA A 12 19.86 -9.66 -11.10
CA ALA A 12 19.28 -10.85 -10.50
C ALA A 12 20.31 -11.97 -10.35
N THR A 13 21.18 -12.20 -11.34
CA THR A 13 22.28 -13.17 -11.22
C THR A 13 23.19 -12.82 -10.05
N ILE A 14 23.62 -11.56 -9.95
CA ILE A 14 24.48 -11.09 -8.84
C ILE A 14 23.77 -11.29 -7.49
N ALA A 15 22.50 -10.88 -7.38
CA ALA A 15 21.73 -10.96 -6.16
C ALA A 15 21.47 -12.42 -5.72
N ILE A 16 21.25 -13.33 -6.67
CA ILE A 16 21.04 -14.75 -6.38
C ILE A 16 22.31 -15.39 -5.81
N GLU A 17 23.50 -14.91 -6.15
CA GLU A 17 24.77 -15.46 -5.63
C GLU A 17 25.24 -14.78 -4.34
N ASP A 18 24.59 -13.71 -3.89
CA ASP A 18 24.96 -12.98 -2.68
C ASP A 18 24.54 -13.74 -1.41
N VAL A 19 25.50 -14.42 -0.79
CA VAL A 19 25.32 -15.20 0.45
C VAL A 19 24.79 -14.34 1.60
N ARG A 20 25.18 -13.07 1.71
CA ARG A 20 24.68 -12.17 2.77
C ARG A 20 23.21 -11.86 2.54
N LEU A 21 22.84 -11.56 1.30
CA LEU A 21 21.44 -11.32 0.92
C LEU A 21 20.59 -12.58 1.15
N GLN A 22 21.06 -13.75 0.73
CA GLN A 22 20.38 -15.02 0.97
C GLN A 22 20.15 -15.26 2.47
N THR A 23 21.20 -15.12 3.29
CA THR A 23 21.12 -15.32 4.74
C THR A 23 20.15 -14.34 5.39
N ALA A 24 20.18 -13.07 4.97
CA ALA A 24 19.28 -12.04 5.48
C ALA A 24 17.82 -12.32 5.11
N LEU A 25 17.56 -12.72 3.86
CA LEU A 25 16.21 -13.07 3.38
C LEU A 25 15.67 -14.32 4.07
N GLU A 26 16.48 -15.35 4.22
CA GLU A 26 16.10 -16.58 4.92
C GLU A 26 15.81 -16.28 6.38
N GLY A 27 16.72 -15.58 7.08
CA GLY A 27 16.53 -15.20 8.48
C GLY A 27 15.27 -14.37 8.69
N ALA A 28 15.02 -13.37 7.83
CA ALA A 28 13.82 -12.54 7.89
C ALA A 28 12.55 -13.38 7.65
N THR A 29 12.52 -14.13 6.55
CA THR A 29 11.33 -14.89 6.11
C THR A 29 10.97 -15.99 7.11
N THR A 30 11.96 -16.75 7.56
CA THR A 30 11.78 -17.82 8.54
C THR A 30 11.31 -17.23 9.87
N ARG A 31 11.92 -16.15 10.35
CA ARG A 31 11.50 -15.49 11.60
C ARG A 31 10.06 -14.99 11.52
N PHE A 32 9.68 -14.32 10.44
CA PHE A 32 8.31 -13.82 10.27
C PHE A 32 7.30 -14.97 10.18
N THR A 33 7.62 -16.01 9.41
CA THR A 33 6.73 -17.17 9.25
C THR A 33 6.54 -17.91 10.57
N ALA A 34 7.63 -18.17 11.30
CA ALA A 34 7.59 -18.82 12.59
C ALA A 34 6.84 -17.99 13.64
N ALA A 35 7.14 -16.68 13.74
CA ALA A 35 6.45 -15.79 14.68
C ALA A 35 4.95 -15.69 14.38
N ARG A 36 4.57 -15.60 13.10
CA ARG A 36 3.16 -15.63 12.67
C ARG A 36 2.49 -16.95 13.03
N GLY A 37 3.16 -18.09 12.77
CA GLY A 37 2.65 -19.41 13.12
C GLY A 37 2.41 -19.55 14.62
N ALA A 38 3.38 -19.15 15.44
CA ALA A 38 3.28 -19.18 16.90
C ALA A 38 2.16 -18.28 17.44
N ALA A 39 1.97 -17.09 16.85
CA ALA A 39 0.87 -16.19 17.23
C ALA A 39 -0.51 -16.76 16.86
N LEU A 40 -0.63 -17.36 15.66
CA LEU A 40 -1.89 -17.99 15.24
C LEU A 40 -2.21 -19.25 16.05
N ALA A 41 -1.20 -20.03 16.44
CA ALA A 41 -1.39 -21.21 17.28
C ALA A 41 -1.94 -20.88 18.68
N GLN A 42 -1.77 -19.64 19.16
CA GLN A 42 -2.36 -19.16 20.42
C GLN A 42 -3.85 -18.79 20.28
N LEU A 43 -4.40 -18.78 19.07
CA LEU A 43 -5.80 -18.46 18.81
C LEU A 43 -6.57 -19.75 18.46
N PRO A 44 -7.45 -20.25 19.34
CA PRO A 44 -8.17 -21.50 19.12
C PRO A 44 -8.97 -21.55 17.80
N TRP A 45 -9.40 -20.39 17.30
CA TRP A 45 -10.28 -20.24 16.13
C TRP A 45 -9.58 -19.52 14.96
N ALA A 46 -8.25 -19.62 14.85
CA ALA A 46 -7.46 -18.83 13.91
C ALA A 46 -7.91 -18.92 12.44
N ASP A 47 -8.34 -20.11 12.01
CA ASP A 47 -8.80 -20.34 10.64
C ASP A 47 -10.23 -19.82 10.41
N GLU A 48 -11.12 -20.06 11.37
CA GLU A 48 -12.50 -19.54 11.35
C GLU A 48 -12.52 -18.02 11.38
N LEU A 49 -11.68 -17.39 12.20
CA LEU A 49 -11.48 -15.94 12.21
C LEU A 49 -10.98 -15.43 10.87
N ARG A 50 -10.05 -16.16 10.22
CA ARG A 50 -9.53 -15.77 8.90
C ARG A 50 -10.64 -15.77 7.87
N ASP A 51 -11.48 -16.80 7.86
CA ASP A 51 -12.61 -16.89 6.92
C ASP A 51 -13.68 -15.85 7.23
N HIS A 52 -13.93 -15.56 8.52
CA HIS A 52 -14.80 -14.48 8.92
C HIS A 52 -14.29 -13.11 8.42
N PHE A 53 -13.01 -12.80 8.58
CA PHE A 53 -12.44 -11.55 8.06
C PHE A 53 -12.46 -11.49 6.53
N LYS A 54 -12.28 -12.62 5.83
CA LYS A 54 -12.47 -12.67 4.37
C LYS A 54 -13.91 -12.34 3.99
N ALA A 55 -14.89 -12.89 4.71
CA ALA A 55 -16.31 -12.62 4.47
C ALA A 55 -16.64 -11.14 4.71
N ILE A 56 -16.13 -10.54 5.79
CA ILE A 56 -16.26 -9.10 6.05
C ILE A 56 -15.67 -8.31 4.88
N ARG A 57 -14.43 -8.60 4.48
CA ARG A 57 -13.78 -7.91 3.36
C ARG A 57 -14.60 -8.02 2.07
N ALA A 58 -15.12 -9.20 1.77
CA ALA A 58 -15.96 -9.41 0.58
C ALA A 58 -17.25 -8.59 0.64
N ALA A 59 -17.93 -8.59 1.80
CA ALA A 59 -19.14 -7.79 2.01
C ALA A 59 -18.86 -6.28 1.94
N THR A 60 -17.73 -5.81 2.49
CA THR A 60 -17.31 -4.41 2.39
C THR A 60 -17.04 -4.01 0.94
N LEU A 61 -16.41 -4.87 0.14
CA LEU A 61 -16.17 -4.58 -1.27
C LEU A 61 -17.47 -4.60 -2.09
N ALA A 62 -18.43 -5.46 -1.74
CA ALA A 62 -19.74 -5.51 -2.38
C ALA A 62 -20.56 -4.22 -2.14
N ASN A 63 -20.36 -3.57 -0.98
CA ASN A 63 -21.04 -2.32 -0.61
C ASN A 63 -20.07 -1.13 -0.60
N LEU A 64 -19.07 -1.15 -1.49
CA LEU A 64 -17.98 -0.17 -1.45
C LEU A 64 -18.48 1.27 -1.60
N ALA A 65 -19.51 1.52 -2.42
CA ALA A 65 -20.07 2.85 -2.64
C ALA A 65 -20.58 3.48 -1.32
N ASP A 66 -21.41 2.77 -0.57
CA ASP A 66 -21.97 3.25 0.69
C ASP A 66 -20.87 3.48 1.75
N HIS A 67 -19.89 2.59 1.80
CA HIS A 67 -18.75 2.72 2.71
C HIS A 67 -17.87 3.92 2.38
N LEU A 68 -17.72 4.24 1.10
CA LEU A 68 -16.98 5.38 0.60
C LEU A 68 -17.65 6.71 0.98
N GLU A 69 -18.97 6.82 0.83
CA GLU A 69 -19.74 7.98 1.29
C GLU A 69 -19.72 8.11 2.82
N THR A 70 -19.85 6.99 3.53
CA THR A 70 -19.75 6.96 5.00
C THR A 70 -18.37 7.43 5.47
N PHE A 71 -17.30 6.98 4.79
CA PHE A 71 -15.93 7.43 5.07
C PHE A 71 -15.79 8.93 4.86
N GLU A 72 -16.25 9.45 3.72
CA GLU A 72 -16.19 10.88 3.43
C GLU A 72 -16.91 11.70 4.49
N HIS A 73 -18.14 11.32 4.83
CA HIS A 73 -18.92 12.00 5.88
C HIS A 73 -18.14 12.09 7.20
N ASN A 74 -17.61 10.96 7.68
CA ASN A 74 -16.88 10.90 8.94
C ASN A 74 -15.54 11.65 8.89
N ALA A 75 -14.81 11.54 7.77
CA ALA A 75 -13.55 12.25 7.58
C ALA A 75 -13.77 13.76 7.56
N THR A 76 -14.82 14.22 6.87
CA THR A 76 -15.21 15.64 6.86
C THR A 76 -15.68 16.13 8.22
N ALA A 77 -16.44 15.33 8.97
CA ALA A 77 -16.80 15.65 10.35
C ALA A 77 -15.56 15.78 11.26
N ALA A 78 -14.50 15.01 10.99
CA ALA A 78 -13.22 15.10 11.68
C ALA A 78 -12.31 16.25 11.17
N GLY A 79 -12.78 17.08 10.24
CA GLY A 79 -12.04 18.23 9.71
C GLY A 79 -11.16 17.94 8.49
N ALA A 80 -11.21 16.73 7.93
CA ALA A 80 -10.53 16.43 6.68
C ALA A 80 -11.32 16.94 5.47
N ARG A 81 -10.62 17.30 4.39
CA ARG A 81 -11.24 17.53 3.09
C ARG A 81 -11.00 16.31 2.20
N VAL A 82 -12.07 15.66 1.77
CA VAL A 82 -12.00 14.53 0.84
C VAL A 82 -12.11 15.07 -0.58
N HIS A 83 -11.33 14.47 -1.48
CA HIS A 83 -11.32 14.79 -2.89
C HIS A 83 -11.54 13.52 -3.70
N TRP A 84 -12.61 13.49 -4.50
CA TRP A 84 -12.89 12.40 -5.42
C TRP A 84 -12.13 12.60 -6.74
N ALA A 85 -11.52 11.53 -7.23
CA ALA A 85 -10.82 11.50 -8.51
C ALA A 85 -11.22 10.25 -9.27
N ALA A 86 -11.73 10.41 -10.50
CA ALA A 86 -12.13 9.30 -11.35
C ALA A 86 -10.93 8.60 -12.01
N THR A 87 -9.82 9.33 -12.17
CA THR A 87 -8.62 8.84 -12.85
C THR A 87 -7.35 9.15 -12.06
N ALA A 88 -6.27 8.43 -12.38
CA ALA A 88 -4.93 8.73 -11.88
C ALA A 88 -4.51 10.18 -12.16
N ALA A 89 -4.81 10.68 -13.37
CA ALA A 89 -4.49 12.05 -13.77
C ALA A 89 -5.27 13.09 -12.94
N ASP A 90 -6.54 12.84 -12.64
CA ASP A 90 -7.33 13.71 -11.77
C ASP A 90 -6.78 13.75 -10.35
N ALA A 91 -6.43 12.59 -9.78
CA ALA A 91 -5.85 12.50 -8.45
C ALA A 91 -4.54 13.27 -8.36
N CYS A 92 -3.63 13.06 -9.32
CA CYS A 92 -2.36 13.77 -9.40
C CYS A 92 -2.56 15.28 -9.52
N ARG A 93 -3.43 15.73 -10.44
CA ARG A 93 -3.74 17.16 -10.63
C ARG A 93 -4.30 17.81 -9.36
N ILE A 94 -5.26 17.17 -8.70
CA ILE A 94 -5.85 17.70 -7.46
C ILE A 94 -4.76 17.93 -6.42
N VAL A 95 -3.86 16.95 -6.23
CA VAL A 95 -2.79 17.05 -5.23
C VAL A 95 -1.78 18.14 -5.61
N THR A 96 -1.36 18.22 -6.87
CA THR A 96 -0.39 19.24 -7.32
C THR A 96 -0.96 20.64 -7.25
N ASP A 97 -2.20 20.85 -7.70
CA ASP A 97 -2.86 22.15 -7.66
C ASP A 97 -3.02 22.63 -6.21
N LEU A 98 -3.34 21.71 -5.30
CA LEU A 98 -3.47 22.01 -3.87
C LEU A 98 -2.13 22.40 -3.23
N ALA A 99 -1.06 21.70 -3.59
CA ALA A 99 0.29 21.98 -3.11
C ALA A 99 0.76 23.35 -3.61
N GLN A 100 0.59 23.62 -4.91
CA GLN A 100 0.98 24.88 -5.54
C GLN A 100 0.19 26.06 -4.98
N ALA A 101 -1.15 25.95 -4.90
CA ALA A 101 -2.01 27.01 -4.39
C ALA A 101 -1.69 27.40 -2.93
N ARG A 102 -1.04 26.52 -2.17
CA ARG A 102 -0.65 26.75 -0.77
C ARG A 102 0.85 26.97 -0.59
N GLY A 103 1.63 27.01 -1.67
CA GLY A 103 3.09 27.15 -1.58
C GLY A 103 3.77 26.04 -0.79
N VAL A 104 3.23 24.81 -0.84
CA VAL A 104 3.77 23.66 -0.12
C VAL A 104 5.10 23.24 -0.73
N THR A 105 6.14 23.16 0.10
CA THR A 105 7.49 22.73 -0.30
C THR A 105 7.85 21.33 0.21
N LEU A 106 7.02 20.76 1.10
CA LEU A 106 7.22 19.43 1.67
C LEU A 106 5.88 18.70 1.80
N VAL A 107 5.79 17.51 1.24
CA VAL A 107 4.63 16.62 1.33
C VAL A 107 5.01 15.35 2.07
N THR A 108 4.32 15.08 3.18
CA THR A 108 4.37 13.79 3.87
C THR A 108 3.17 12.95 3.44
N LYS A 109 3.42 11.73 2.98
CA LYS A 109 2.36 10.78 2.62
C LYS A 109 2.59 9.41 3.23
N SER A 110 1.50 8.70 3.52
CA SER A 110 1.56 7.30 3.91
C SER A 110 2.08 6.44 2.76
N LYS A 111 2.75 5.33 3.09
CA LYS A 111 3.13 4.32 2.10
C LYS A 111 1.85 3.70 1.53
N SER A 112 1.62 3.87 0.23
CA SER A 112 0.44 3.36 -0.46
C SER A 112 0.83 2.89 -1.86
N MET A 113 0.50 1.64 -2.19
CA MET A 113 0.66 1.12 -3.55
C MET A 113 -0.17 1.91 -4.55
N ALA A 114 -1.36 2.35 -4.17
CA ALA A 114 -2.20 3.19 -5.03
C ALA A 114 -1.49 4.49 -5.44
N THR A 115 -0.73 5.12 -4.53
CA THR A 115 0.04 6.33 -4.89
C THR A 115 1.21 6.05 -5.83
N GLU A 116 1.75 4.82 -5.80
CA GLU A 116 2.81 4.40 -6.71
C GLU A 116 2.25 4.09 -8.11
N GLU A 117 1.10 3.41 -8.17
CA GLU A 117 0.40 3.04 -9.41
C GLU A 117 -0.07 4.27 -10.20
N ILE A 118 -0.45 5.36 -9.52
CA ILE A 118 -0.80 6.63 -10.18
C ILE A 118 0.42 7.54 -10.43
N HIS A 119 1.62 7.09 -10.09
CA HIS A 119 2.88 7.83 -10.22
C HIS A 119 2.89 9.18 -9.49
N LEU A 120 2.22 9.28 -8.34
CA LEU A 120 2.07 10.54 -7.59
C LEU A 120 3.43 11.16 -7.21
N ASN A 121 4.44 10.32 -6.92
CA ASN A 121 5.78 10.81 -6.59
C ASN A 121 6.40 11.62 -7.75
N GLN A 122 6.15 11.24 -9.00
CA GLN A 122 6.77 11.87 -10.17
C GLN A 122 6.24 13.28 -10.42
N VAL A 123 4.99 13.55 -10.01
CA VAL A 123 4.37 14.87 -10.15
C VAL A 123 4.60 15.78 -8.95
N LEU A 124 5.10 15.23 -7.84
CA LEU A 124 5.43 15.95 -6.61
C LEU A 124 6.94 16.20 -6.42
N SER A 125 7.77 15.56 -7.24
CA SER A 125 9.24 15.66 -7.22
C SER A 125 9.77 16.84 -8.03
#